data_AF-F5RAI5-F1
#
_entry.id   AF-F5RAI5-F1
#
_cell.length_a   1.000
_cell.length_b   1.000
_cell.length_c   1.000
_cell.angle_alpha   90.00
_cell.angle_beta   90.00
_cell.angle_gamma   90.00
#
_symmetry.space_group_name_H-M   'P 1'
#
loop_
_entity.id
_entity.type
_entity.pdbx_description
1 polymer ?
#
loop_
_entity_poly.entity_id
_entity_poly.type
_entity_poly.pdbx_seq_one_letter_code
_entity_poly.pdbx_strand_id
1 'polypeptide(L)'
;MKVRGAQSGISLIEVMVAVFVLAIGMLGMAGLQMASLRSNQSSYERSAAVLAAYTMIDRLRADITAARAGSYNLALPANSCTIPSGSTFPATQLAAWLTDLQTSMGSSACGGVTCTTGATATCVISVRWDDSRVRGGRTNQTFSIEARL
;
A
#
# COMPACT_ATOMS: atom_id res chain seq x y z
N MET A 1 -16.85 23.06 -67.33
CA MET A 1 -16.58 23.90 -66.15
C MET A 1 -15.77 23.08 -65.16
N LYS A 2 -14.52 23.45 -64.86
CA LYS A 2 -13.67 22.75 -63.89
C LYS A 2 -13.20 23.77 -62.86
N VAL A 3 -13.85 23.80 -61.70
CA VAL A 3 -13.43 24.64 -60.58
C VAL A 3 -12.17 24.00 -60.01
N ARG A 4 -11.01 24.62 -60.26
CA ARG A 4 -9.77 24.26 -59.58
C ARG A 4 -9.78 24.95 -58.23
N GLY A 5 -10.09 24.21 -57.16
CA GLY A 5 -9.87 24.67 -55.80
C GLY A 5 -8.39 24.97 -55.61
N ALA A 6 -8.06 26.21 -55.22
CA ALA A 6 -6.70 26.58 -54.88
C ALA A 6 -6.32 25.83 -53.59
N GLN A 7 -5.34 24.93 -53.69
CA GLN A 7 -4.72 24.33 -52.52
C GLN A 7 -3.90 25.43 -51.81
N SER A 8 -4.45 26.00 -50.74
CA SER A 8 -3.70 26.86 -49.84
C SER A 8 -2.69 25.98 -49.09
N GLY A 9 -1.42 26.06 -49.50
CA GLY A 9 -0.34 25.37 -48.81
C GLY A 9 -0.28 25.77 -47.34
N ILE A 10 -0.23 24.77 -46.47
CA ILE A 10 -0.01 24.93 -45.02
C ILE A 10 1.29 25.71 -44.82
N SER A 11 1.24 26.79 -44.05
CA SER A 11 2.43 27.58 -43.71
C SER A 11 3.33 26.79 -42.76
N LEU A 12 4.66 26.92 -42.86
CA LEU A 12 5.62 26.28 -41.94
C LEU A 12 5.28 26.58 -40.46
N ILE A 13 4.73 27.77 -40.19
CA ILE A 13 4.33 28.19 -38.84
C ILE A 13 3.15 27.37 -38.30
N GLU A 14 2.25 26.90 -39.15
CA GLU A 14 1.07 26.13 -38.77
C GLU A 14 1.46 24.74 -38.30
N VAL A 15 2.43 24.10 -38.98
CA VAL A 15 3.01 22.83 -38.55
C VAL A 15 3.75 22.98 -37.22
N MET A 16 4.52 24.06 -37.04
CA MET A 16 5.22 24.34 -35.79
C MET A 16 4.25 24.53 -34.62
N VAL A 17 3.17 25.27 -34.83
CA VAL A 17 2.12 25.45 -33.81
C VAL A 17 1.41 24.12 -33.51
N ALA A 18 1.10 23.31 -34.52
CA ALA A 18 0.48 22.00 -34.33
C ALA A 18 1.38 21.07 -33.49
N VAL A 19 2.67 20.99 -33.81
CA VAL A 19 3.64 20.18 -33.05
C VAL A 19 3.82 20.73 -31.63
N PHE A 20 3.83 22.05 -31.45
CA PHE A 20 3.92 22.68 -30.13
C PHE A 20 2.72 22.34 -29.23
N VAL A 21 1.49 22.47 -29.76
CA VAL A 21 0.26 22.10 -29.05
C VAL A 21 0.25 20.60 -28.73
N LEU A 22 0.66 19.75 -29.69
CA LEU A 22 0.78 18.31 -29.49
C LEU A 22 1.78 17.97 -28.37
N ALA A 23 2.94 18.63 -28.34
CA ALA A 23 3.94 18.42 -27.30
C ALA A 23 3.40 18.74 -25.90
N ILE A 24 2.68 19.86 -25.74
CA ILE A 24 2.01 20.22 -24.47
C ILE A 24 0.96 19.16 -24.10
N GLY A 25 0.14 18.73 -25.07
CA GLY A 25 -0.86 17.70 -24.86
C GLY A 25 -0.27 16.37 -24.36
N MET A 26 0.85 15.94 -24.95
CA MET A 26 1.55 14.72 -24.53
C MET A 26 2.13 14.83 -23.11
N LEU A 27 2.70 15.98 -22.75
CA LEU A 27 3.18 16.24 -21.37
C LEU A 27 2.03 16.19 -20.36
N GLY A 28 0.86 16.74 -20.72
CA GLY A 28 -0.35 16.64 -19.90
C GLY A 28 -0.79 15.19 -19.68
N MET A 29 -0.86 14.38 -20.74
CA MET A 29 -1.20 12.95 -20.63
C MET A 29 -0.18 12.15 -19.82
N ALA A 30 1.12 12.42 -19.97
CA ALA A 30 2.16 11.78 -19.16
C ALA A 30 1.98 12.07 -17.66
N GLY A 31 1.63 13.32 -17.32
CA GLY A 31 1.28 13.72 -15.96
C GLY A 31 0.10 12.93 -15.39
N LEU A 32 -0.96 12.78 -16.18
CA LEU A 32 -2.14 12.00 -15.78
C LEU A 32 -1.82 10.51 -15.61
N GLN A 33 -1.00 9.93 -16.50
CA GLN A 33 -0.57 8.53 -16.38
C GLN A 33 0.22 8.30 -15.10
N MET A 34 1.18 9.19 -14.76
CA MET A 34 1.92 9.09 -13.50
C MET A 34 1.01 9.22 -12.28
N ALA A 35 0.04 10.14 -12.30
CA ALA A 35 -0.92 10.29 -11.22
C ALA A 35 -1.78 9.03 -11.03
N SER A 36 -2.23 8.43 -12.15
CA SER A 36 -2.97 7.17 -12.14
C SER A 36 -2.15 6.03 -11.53
N LEU A 37 -0.88 5.87 -11.94
CA LEU A 37 0.00 4.84 -11.38
C LEU A 37 0.19 4.99 -9.86
N ARG A 38 0.40 6.22 -9.37
CA ARG A 38 0.51 6.50 -7.92
C ARG A 38 -0.77 6.15 -7.17
N SER A 39 -1.94 6.46 -7.74
CA SER A 39 -3.24 6.13 -7.14
C SER A 39 -3.49 4.61 -7.10
N ASN A 40 -3.10 3.90 -8.16
CA ASN A 40 -3.20 2.44 -8.20
C ASN A 40 -2.29 1.79 -7.16
N GLN A 41 -1.04 2.27 -7.02
CA GLN A 41 -0.11 1.79 -6.01
C GLN A 41 -0.65 1.97 -4.58
N SER A 42 -1.19 3.15 -4.27
CA SER A 42 -1.84 3.41 -2.97
C SER A 42 -3.02 2.46 -2.69
N SER A 43 -3.84 2.20 -3.72
CA SER A 43 -4.98 1.28 -3.61
C SER A 43 -4.53 -0.17 -3.40
N TYR A 44 -3.44 -0.59 -4.05
CA TYR A 44 -2.81 -1.87 -3.84
C TYR A 44 -2.27 -2.01 -2.40
N GLU A 45 -1.54 -1.02 -1.90
CA GLU A 45 -1.00 -1.02 -0.53
C GLU A 45 -2.11 -1.14 0.53
N ARG A 46 -3.23 -0.42 0.36
CA ARG A 46 -4.40 -0.57 1.23
C ARG A 46 -4.97 -1.97 1.21
N SER A 47 -5.07 -2.58 0.03
CA SER A 47 -5.57 -3.96 -0.12
C SER A 47 -4.61 -4.97 0.49
N ALA A 48 -3.31 -4.77 0.31
CA ALA A 48 -2.26 -5.59 0.92
C ALA A 48 -2.27 -5.49 2.45
N ALA A 49 -2.47 -4.29 3.01
CA ALA A 49 -2.59 -4.10 4.45
C ALA A 49 -3.80 -4.85 5.05
N VAL A 50 -4.95 -4.80 4.37
CA VAL A 50 -6.14 -5.54 4.78
C VAL A 50 -5.87 -7.05 4.74
N LEU A 51 -5.33 -7.55 3.63
CA LEU A 51 -5.01 -8.97 3.48
C LEU A 51 -4.01 -9.43 4.55
N ALA A 52 -2.96 -8.65 4.81
CA ALA A 52 -1.96 -8.94 5.82
C ALA A 52 -2.54 -8.97 7.24
N ALA A 53 -3.52 -8.11 7.54
CA ALA A 53 -4.20 -8.15 8.83
C ALA A 53 -5.03 -9.43 9.00
N TYR A 54 -5.76 -9.84 7.95
CA TYR A 54 -6.52 -11.09 7.96
C TYR A 54 -5.63 -12.32 8.06
N THR A 55 -4.52 -12.37 7.33
CA THR A 55 -3.58 -13.50 7.42
C THR A 55 -3.00 -13.64 8.82
N MET A 56 -2.81 -12.52 9.53
CA MET A 56 -2.39 -12.56 10.93
C MET A 56 -3.50 -13.08 11.85
N ILE A 57 -4.76 -12.66 11.66
CA ILE A 57 -5.91 -13.22 12.39
C ILE A 57 -5.97 -14.73 12.22
N ASP A 58 -5.76 -15.24 11.00
CA ASP A 58 -5.78 -16.67 10.73
C ASP A 58 -4.61 -17.39 11.42
N ARG A 59 -3.42 -16.79 11.46
CA ARG A 59 -2.28 -17.30 12.25
C ARG A 59 -2.60 -17.36 13.75
N LEU A 60 -3.29 -16.34 14.30
CA LEU A 60 -3.71 -16.34 15.71
C LEU A 60 -4.75 -17.42 16.02
N ARG A 61 -5.66 -17.69 15.09
CA ARG A 61 -6.65 -18.78 15.23
C ARG A 61 -6.00 -20.16 15.15
N ALA A 62 -4.95 -20.30 14.33
CA ALA A 62 -4.20 -21.55 14.22
C ALA A 62 -3.46 -21.91 15.52
N ASP A 63 -3.00 -20.91 16.29
CA ASP A 63 -2.38 -21.08 17.62
C ASP A 63 -3.14 -20.27 18.69
N ILE A 64 -4.41 -20.64 18.87
CA ILE A 64 -5.32 -19.94 19.76
C ILE A 64 -4.85 -19.93 21.22
N THR A 65 -4.16 -20.98 21.66
CA THR A 65 -3.68 -21.12 23.03
C THR A 65 -2.59 -20.08 23.31
N ALA A 66 -1.59 -19.95 22.44
CA ALA A 66 -0.55 -18.94 22.62
C ALA A 66 -1.08 -17.51 22.39
N ALA A 67 -2.03 -17.34 21.48
CA ALA A 67 -2.69 -16.05 21.27
C ALA A 67 -3.48 -15.60 22.51
N ARG A 68 -4.25 -16.50 23.15
CA ARG A 68 -4.95 -16.25 24.42
C ARG A 68 -4.03 -16.08 25.61
N ALA A 69 -2.79 -16.56 25.52
CA ALA A 69 -1.73 -16.30 26.50
C ALA A 69 -0.99 -14.97 26.24
N GLY A 70 -1.29 -14.25 25.15
CA GLY A 70 -0.64 -13.00 24.77
C GLY A 70 0.73 -13.18 24.13
N SER A 71 1.13 -14.39 23.74
CA SER A 71 2.45 -14.67 23.15
C SER A 71 2.68 -14.02 21.78
N TYR A 72 1.61 -13.58 21.12
CA TYR A 72 1.67 -12.83 19.86
C TYR A 72 1.68 -11.31 20.06
N ASN A 73 1.63 -10.82 21.30
CA ASN A 73 1.57 -9.38 21.56
C ASN A 73 2.84 -8.68 21.10
N LEU A 74 2.68 -7.76 20.17
CA LEU A 74 3.73 -6.95 19.58
C LEU A 74 3.22 -5.51 19.43
N ALA A 75 3.85 -4.58 20.12
CA ALA A 75 3.52 -3.17 19.97
C ALA A 75 3.89 -2.70 18.55
N LEU A 76 2.99 -1.93 17.92
CA LEU A 76 3.30 -1.25 16.66
C LEU A 76 4.34 -0.16 16.94
N PRO A 77 5.58 -0.24 16.40
CA PRO A 77 6.61 0.75 16.68
C PRO A 77 6.26 2.11 16.06
N ALA A 78 6.63 3.21 16.73
CA ALA A 78 6.34 4.57 16.23
C ALA A 78 7.20 4.97 15.03
N ASN A 79 8.39 4.38 14.86
CA ASN A 79 9.38 4.75 13.86
C ASN A 79 9.75 3.56 12.95
N SER A 80 10.96 3.02 13.05
CA SER A 80 11.42 1.89 12.26
C SER A 80 10.70 0.59 12.63
N CYS A 81 10.42 -0.24 11.64
CA CYS A 81 9.92 -1.58 11.87
C CYS A 81 11.07 -2.53 12.21
N THR A 82 11.06 -3.06 13.42
CA THR A 82 12.01 -4.11 13.82
C THR A 82 11.31 -5.46 13.75
N ILE A 83 11.83 -6.36 12.92
CA ILE A 83 11.35 -7.73 12.86
C ILE A 83 11.78 -8.43 14.17
N PRO A 84 10.85 -8.97 14.97
CA PRO A 84 11.18 -9.64 16.21
C PRO A 84 11.99 -10.90 15.91
N SER A 85 12.98 -11.18 16.76
CA SER A 85 13.77 -12.40 16.71
C SER A 85 13.31 -13.37 17.81
N GLY A 86 13.34 -14.66 17.51
CA GLY A 86 12.96 -15.71 18.44
C GLY A 86 12.77 -17.05 17.73
N SER A 87 12.79 -18.13 18.52
CA SER A 87 12.64 -19.51 18.02
C SER A 87 11.29 -20.13 18.40
N THR A 88 10.47 -19.46 19.20
CA THR A 88 9.12 -19.91 19.51
C THR A 88 8.23 -19.77 18.28
N PHE A 89 7.24 -20.64 18.15
CA PHE A 89 6.30 -20.58 17.02
C PHE A 89 5.63 -19.20 16.87
N PRO A 90 5.15 -18.52 17.94
CA PRO A 90 4.62 -17.16 17.79
C PRO A 90 5.64 -16.15 17.27
N ALA A 91 6.90 -16.22 17.75
CA ALA A 91 7.94 -15.30 17.33
C ALA A 91 8.32 -15.48 15.85
N THR A 92 8.45 -16.71 15.38
CA THR A 92 8.74 -17.00 13.96
C THR A 92 7.58 -16.59 13.05
N GLN A 93 6.33 -16.81 13.50
CA GLN A 93 5.14 -16.39 12.76
C GLN A 93 5.01 -14.85 12.68
N LEU A 94 5.32 -14.12 13.75
CA LEU A 94 5.39 -12.65 13.75
C LEU A 94 6.49 -12.16 12.81
N ALA A 95 7.67 -12.77 12.86
CA ALA A 95 8.80 -12.41 12.03
C ALA A 95 8.48 -12.59 10.53
N ALA A 96 7.92 -13.75 10.17
CA ALA A 96 7.50 -14.03 8.80
C ALA A 96 6.43 -13.02 8.33
N TRP A 97 5.42 -12.75 9.17
CA TRP A 97 4.35 -11.80 8.82
C TRP A 97 4.88 -10.39 8.54
N LEU A 98 5.78 -9.88 9.38
CA LEU A 98 6.41 -8.57 9.17
C LEU A 98 7.33 -8.56 7.95
N THR A 99 7.99 -9.67 7.64
CA THR A 99 8.82 -9.82 6.44
C THR A 99 7.96 -9.78 5.18
N ASP A 100 6.81 -10.45 5.18
CA ASP A 100 5.84 -10.42 4.07
C ASP A 100 5.30 -9.00 3.84
N LEU A 101 4.98 -8.28 4.93
CA LEU A 101 4.59 -6.87 4.89
C LEU A 101 5.67 -5.99 4.26
N GLN A 102 6.92 -6.11 4.71
CA GLN A 102 8.01 -5.30 4.17
C GLN A 102 8.33 -5.63 2.70
N THR A 103 8.16 -6.88 2.29
CA THR A 103 8.38 -7.32 0.91
C THR A 103 7.31 -6.75 -0.03
N SER A 104 6.05 -6.69 0.43
CA SER A 104 4.93 -6.23 -0.41
C SER A 104 4.75 -4.71 -0.45
N MET A 105 5.10 -4.01 0.63
CA MET A 105 4.78 -2.58 0.82
C MET A 105 6.01 -1.70 1.08
N GLY A 106 7.20 -2.30 1.21
CA GLY A 106 8.46 -1.60 1.46
C GLY A 106 8.90 -1.65 2.93
N SER A 107 10.17 -1.30 3.16
CA SER A 107 10.84 -1.47 4.46
C SER A 107 10.29 -0.63 5.61
N SER A 108 9.51 0.41 5.32
CA SER A 108 8.82 1.21 6.34
C SER A 108 7.53 0.56 6.85
N ALA A 109 7.00 -0.44 6.14
CA ALA A 109 5.79 -1.14 6.54
C ALA A 109 6.03 -1.93 7.83
N CYS A 110 5.05 -1.89 8.72
CA CYS A 110 5.11 -2.59 9.99
C CYS A 110 3.73 -3.04 10.47
N GLY A 111 3.75 -3.92 11.47
CA GLY A 111 2.55 -4.47 12.08
C GLY A 111 2.66 -4.49 13.59
N GLY A 112 1.51 -4.50 14.25
CA GLY A 112 1.36 -4.70 15.68
C GLY A 112 0.17 -5.61 15.96
N VAL A 113 0.26 -6.36 17.05
CA VAL A 113 -0.78 -7.26 17.52
C VAL A 113 -0.98 -7.03 19.01
N THR A 114 -2.21 -6.85 19.44
CA THR A 114 -2.55 -6.68 20.85
C THR A 114 -3.75 -7.54 21.19
N CYS A 115 -3.50 -8.63 21.91
CA CYS A 115 -4.50 -9.57 22.38
C CYS A 115 -4.73 -9.42 23.88
N THR A 116 -6.01 -9.45 24.29
CA THR A 116 -6.38 -9.67 25.68
C THR A 116 -6.18 -11.15 26.05
N THR A 117 -5.90 -11.44 27.32
CA THR A 117 -5.73 -12.82 27.77
C THR A 117 -7.06 -13.47 28.18
N GLY A 118 -7.13 -14.81 28.11
CA GLY A 118 -8.27 -15.60 28.61
C GLY A 118 -9.16 -16.22 27.53
N ALA A 119 -10.24 -16.89 27.95
CA ALA A 119 -11.10 -17.71 27.08
C ALA A 119 -11.91 -16.92 26.05
N THR A 120 -12.04 -15.61 26.23
CA THR A 120 -12.75 -14.69 25.31
C THR A 120 -11.79 -13.62 24.80
N ALA A 121 -10.55 -14.03 24.47
CA ALA A 121 -9.53 -13.12 23.98
C ALA A 121 -10.00 -12.37 22.74
N THR A 122 -9.71 -11.08 22.72
CA THR A 122 -9.93 -10.20 21.56
C THR A 122 -8.58 -9.63 21.16
N CYS A 123 -8.27 -9.71 19.87
CA CYS A 123 -7.01 -9.27 19.30
C CYS A 123 -7.24 -8.13 18.32
N VAL A 124 -6.49 -7.05 18.50
CA VAL A 124 -6.40 -5.94 17.57
C VAL A 124 -5.12 -6.11 16.75
N ILE A 125 -5.28 -6.23 15.43
CA ILE A 125 -4.17 -6.29 14.48
C ILE A 125 -4.09 -4.93 13.81
N SER A 126 -2.92 -4.32 13.84
CA SER A 126 -2.65 -3.04 13.21
C SER A 126 -1.55 -3.19 12.18
N VAL A 127 -1.73 -2.62 10.99
CA VAL A 127 -0.76 -2.57 9.91
C VAL A 127 -0.52 -1.11 9.56
N ARG A 128 0.73 -0.71 9.42
CA ARG A 128 1.14 0.66 9.11
C ARG A 128 2.10 0.69 7.94
N TRP A 129 1.96 1.67 7.05
CA TRP A 129 2.84 1.90 5.91
C TRP A 129 2.92 3.38 5.51
N ASP A 130 3.81 3.68 4.56
CA ASP A 130 3.99 5.01 3.97
C ASP A 130 3.20 5.15 2.67
N ASP A 131 2.12 5.94 2.70
CA ASP A 131 1.26 6.24 1.56
C ASP A 131 1.54 7.67 1.00
N SER A 132 2.64 8.33 1.40
CA SER A 132 2.91 9.75 1.07
C SER A 132 3.08 10.03 -0.44
N ARG A 133 3.19 8.98 -1.26
CA ARG A 133 3.34 9.05 -2.73
C ARG A 133 2.08 9.55 -3.42
N VAL A 134 0.90 9.42 -2.81
CA VAL A 134 -0.37 9.94 -3.34
C VAL A 134 -0.71 11.29 -2.71
N ARG A 135 -1.44 12.14 -3.44
CA ARG A 135 -1.90 13.43 -2.91
C ARG A 135 -2.82 13.19 -1.70
N GLY A 136 -2.47 13.75 -0.55
CA GLY A 136 -3.20 13.56 0.71
C GLY A 136 -2.82 12.30 1.49
N GLY A 137 -1.84 11.53 1.00
CA GLY A 137 -1.25 10.40 1.71
C GLY A 137 -0.46 10.82 2.96
N ARG A 138 -0.18 9.86 3.84
CA ARG A 138 0.58 10.06 5.08
C ARG A 138 1.72 9.06 5.15
N THR A 139 2.80 9.43 5.81
CA THR A 139 3.97 8.56 6.03
C THR A 139 3.73 7.43 7.02
N ASN A 140 2.66 7.53 7.82
CA ASN A 140 2.24 6.55 8.82
C ASN A 140 0.75 6.21 8.66
N GLN A 141 0.30 5.87 7.45
CA GLN A 141 -1.08 5.36 7.31
C GLN A 141 -1.20 4.07 8.10
N THR A 142 -2.28 3.93 8.86
CA THR A 142 -2.53 2.77 9.71
C THR A 142 -3.91 2.22 9.43
N PHE A 143 -3.99 0.90 9.30
CA PHE A 143 -5.21 0.12 9.23
C PHE A 143 -5.25 -0.81 10.43
N SER A 144 -6.38 -0.85 11.14
CA SER A 144 -6.56 -1.73 12.30
C SER A 144 -7.87 -2.48 12.20
N ILE A 145 -7.84 -3.76 12.58
CA ILE A 145 -9.01 -4.63 12.66
C ILE A 145 -9.01 -5.38 13.98
N GLU A 146 -10.20 -5.53 14.55
CA GLU A 146 -10.42 -6.28 15.78
C GLU A 146 -11.04 -7.65 15.44
N ALA A 147 -10.52 -8.70 16.05
CA ALA A 147 -11.03 -10.05 15.92
C ALA A 147 -11.14 -10.73 17.28
N ARG A 148 -12.26 -11.41 17.50
CA ARG A 148 -12.43 -12.32 18.65
C ARG A 148 -11.87 -13.69 18.31
N LEU A 149 -11.14 -14.28 19.25
CA LEU A 149 -10.53 -15.63 19.15
C LEU A 149 -11.39 -16.71 19.80
#